data_AF-A0A538TNU9-F1
#
_entry.id   AF-A0A538TNU9-F1
#
_cell.length_a   1.000
_cell.length_b   1.000
_cell.length_c   1.000
_cell.angle_alpha   90.00
_cell.angle_beta   90.00
_cell.angle_gamma   90.00
#
_symmetry.space_group_name_H-M   'P 1'
#
loop_
_entity.id
_entity.type
_entity.pdbx_description
1 polymer ?
#
loop_
_entity_poly.entity_id
_entity_poly.type
_entity_poly.pdbx_seq_one_letter_code
_entity_poly.pdbx_strand_id
1 'polypeptide(L)'
;MRATWTFLFAAALTLAGCDDDTVSVRDVVPPAPPRGVYTVTGDQDVWVYWLDNTEPDVAGYRVYVAPCPRGSDCAYQPVGSTTGTSFRVSGLLNGVTRYFGVTAYDRHGNESELSEDILFDTPRPEGFGRSLVNFLDQDAGSGYDFSTAAVQRWDDSSTDMFFGYNGSVYQMFVPLDVDIQDAGYARSLDAVDFAPSGGWSPSGSVELIDGHCYVVWTADDRYAKFRVTDLVAPQLGQPARVVFDWAYQTAAGNPELRARPARGAGGRPLAWVR
;
A
#
# COMPACT_ATOMS: atom_id res chain seq x y z
N MET A 1 32.36 90.15 49.86
CA MET A 1 31.39 89.58 48.91
C MET A 1 31.98 88.28 48.38
N ARG A 2 31.44 87.13 48.79
CA ARG A 2 31.94 85.80 48.41
C ARG A 2 31.11 85.30 47.22
N ALA A 3 31.75 84.97 46.11
CA ALA A 3 31.11 84.34 44.97
C ALA A 3 31.23 82.81 45.09
N THR A 4 30.08 82.15 45.20
CA THR A 4 29.90 80.69 45.17
C THR A 4 29.96 80.19 43.73
N TRP A 5 30.77 79.15 43.48
CA TRP A 5 30.72 78.35 42.25
C TRP A 5 30.21 76.96 42.59
N THR A 6 29.05 76.61 42.04
CA THR A 6 28.42 75.29 42.16
C THR A 6 28.93 74.42 41.01
N PHE A 7 29.67 73.35 41.31
CA PHE A 7 29.97 72.29 40.34
C PHE A 7 28.85 71.23 40.38
N LEU A 8 28.17 71.06 39.25
CA LEU A 8 27.26 69.93 39.01
C LEU A 8 28.10 68.71 38.59
N PHE A 9 28.12 67.66 39.42
CA PHE A 9 28.61 66.34 39.04
C PHE A 9 27.43 65.50 38.54
N ALA A 10 27.45 65.13 37.26
CA ALA A 10 26.55 64.13 36.71
C ALA A 10 27.12 62.73 37.00
N ALA A 11 26.41 61.94 37.81
CA ALA A 11 26.72 60.54 38.03
C ALA A 11 26.15 59.72 36.85
N ALA A 12 27.03 59.17 36.01
CA ALA A 12 26.66 58.18 35.01
C ALA A 12 26.45 56.83 35.70
N LEU A 13 25.19 56.40 35.82
CA LEU A 13 24.84 55.08 36.31
C LEU A 13 25.07 54.08 35.16
N THR A 14 26.18 53.35 35.18
CA THR A 14 26.39 52.22 34.28
C THR A 14 25.55 51.04 34.77
N LEU A 15 24.41 50.81 34.10
CA LEU A 15 23.67 49.56 34.21
C LEU A 15 24.55 48.44 33.67
N ALA A 16 25.23 47.71 34.55
CA ALA A 16 25.72 46.38 34.25
C ALA A 16 24.49 45.48 34.12
N GLY A 17 23.94 45.40 32.91
CA GLY A 17 23.02 44.32 32.56
C GLY A 17 23.79 43.01 32.69
N CYS A 18 23.30 42.10 33.53
CA CYS A 18 23.76 40.73 33.52
C CYS A 18 23.41 40.18 32.13
N ASP A 19 24.43 39.87 31.33
CA ASP A 19 24.28 39.00 30.16
C ASP A 19 23.84 37.65 30.74
N ASP A 20 22.54 37.40 30.73
CA ASP A 20 21.98 36.09 31.03
C ASP A 20 22.33 35.23 29.81
N ASP A 21 23.53 34.66 29.86
CA ASP A 21 24.08 33.69 28.94
C ASP A 21 23.21 32.42 29.05
N THR A 22 22.01 32.52 28.50
CA THR A 22 21.05 31.43 28.41
C THR A 22 21.60 30.45 27.39
N VAL A 23 22.50 29.59 27.85
CA VAL A 23 22.85 28.35 27.17
C VAL A 23 21.53 27.60 27.00
N SER A 24 20.90 27.76 25.83
CA SER A 24 19.77 26.94 25.41
C SER A 24 20.26 25.49 25.48
N VAL A 25 19.85 24.78 26.53
CA VAL A 25 20.19 23.36 26.69
C VAL A 25 19.70 22.66 25.43
N ARG A 26 20.64 22.02 24.71
CA ARG A 26 20.31 21.25 23.51
C ARG A 26 19.28 20.18 23.89
N ASP A 27 18.23 20.05 23.09
CA ASP A 27 17.28 18.95 23.25
C ASP A 27 17.98 17.60 23.05
N VAL A 28 17.60 16.64 23.89
CA VAL A 28 18.08 15.26 23.88
C VAL A 28 16.93 14.24 23.97
N VAL A 29 15.69 14.72 24.05
CA VAL A 29 14.51 13.86 24.11
C VAL A 29 14.06 13.57 22.68
N PRO A 30 14.00 12.29 22.24
CA PRO A 30 13.46 11.96 20.94
C PRO A 30 11.94 12.09 20.90
N PRO A 31 11.33 12.26 19.71
CA PRO A 31 9.89 12.13 19.55
C PRO A 31 9.38 10.74 19.95
N ALA A 32 8.07 10.58 20.12
CA ALA A 32 7.45 9.27 20.21
C ALA A 32 7.60 8.48 18.89
N PRO A 33 7.65 7.14 18.94
CA PRO A 33 7.58 6.33 17.72
C PRO A 33 6.29 6.60 16.92
N PRO A 34 6.36 6.65 15.58
CA PRO A 34 5.18 6.77 14.72
C PRO A 34 4.14 5.66 14.99
N ARG A 35 2.86 6.01 14.88
CA ARG A 35 1.72 5.10 15.17
C ARG A 35 0.77 5.01 13.99
N GLY A 36 -0.09 3.99 14.03
CA GLY A 36 -1.07 3.74 12.97
C GLY A 36 -0.39 3.48 11.63
N VAL A 37 0.76 2.81 11.69
CA VAL A 37 1.58 2.57 10.51
C VAL A 37 0.92 1.43 9.73
N TYR A 38 0.78 1.59 8.41
CA TYR A 38 0.29 0.56 7.51
C TYR A 38 0.99 0.64 6.16
N THR A 39 0.94 -0.45 5.43
CA THR A 39 1.58 -0.57 4.13
C THR A 39 0.57 -0.91 3.05
N VAL A 40 0.92 -0.66 1.79
CA VAL A 40 0.18 -1.05 0.60
C VAL A 40 1.17 -1.57 -0.42
N THR A 41 1.05 -2.85 -0.77
CA THR A 41 1.87 -3.50 -1.81
C THR A 41 1.57 -2.95 -3.20
N GLY A 42 2.62 -2.81 -4.02
CA GLY A 42 2.53 -2.50 -5.44
C GLY A 42 3.54 -3.32 -6.26
N ASP A 43 3.77 -2.90 -7.51
CA ASP A 43 4.76 -3.51 -8.39
C ASP A 43 6.17 -2.98 -8.11
N GLN A 44 7.02 -3.86 -7.58
CA GLN A 44 8.39 -3.54 -7.14
C GLN A 44 8.47 -2.41 -6.11
N ASP A 45 7.36 -2.13 -5.43
CA ASP A 45 7.25 -1.09 -4.43
C ASP A 45 6.29 -1.45 -3.30
N VAL A 46 6.42 -0.70 -2.21
CA VAL A 46 5.46 -0.67 -1.11
C VAL A 46 5.33 0.79 -0.67
N TRP A 47 4.09 1.25 -0.56
CA TRP A 47 3.79 2.50 0.13
C TRP A 47 3.63 2.27 1.62
N VAL A 48 4.31 3.08 2.42
CA VAL A 48 4.21 3.09 3.88
C VAL A 48 3.52 4.38 4.30
N TYR A 49 2.54 4.28 5.19
CA TYR A 49 1.74 5.39 5.71
C TYR A 49 1.73 5.34 7.23
N TRP A 50 1.60 6.49 7.88
CA TRP A 50 1.47 6.59 9.34
C TRP A 50 0.66 7.81 9.75
N LEU A 51 0.33 7.91 11.04
CA LEU A 51 -0.25 9.11 11.63
C LEU A 51 0.85 10.09 12.01
N ASP A 52 0.56 11.39 11.88
CA ASP A 52 1.49 12.43 12.27
C ASP A 52 1.77 12.40 13.78
N ASN A 53 3.02 12.61 14.15
CA ASN A 53 3.44 12.86 15.53
C ASN A 53 2.88 14.20 16.01
N THR A 54 2.67 14.33 17.31
CA THR A 54 2.00 15.52 17.90
C THR A 54 2.98 16.51 18.51
N GLU A 55 4.25 16.12 18.63
CA GLU A 55 5.32 16.94 19.17
C GLU A 55 5.67 18.10 18.22
N PRO A 56 5.82 19.34 18.73
CA PRO A 56 5.93 20.54 17.89
C PRO A 56 7.28 20.68 17.17
N ASP A 57 8.27 19.91 17.59
CA ASP A 57 9.67 19.97 17.18
C ASP A 57 10.07 18.82 16.24
N VAL A 58 9.13 17.95 15.84
CA VAL A 58 9.35 16.94 14.81
C VAL A 58 9.83 17.61 13.52
N ALA A 59 10.96 17.14 13.00
CA ALA A 59 11.55 17.61 11.76
C ALA A 59 11.23 16.68 10.58
N GLY A 60 10.94 15.41 10.84
CA GLY A 60 10.51 14.47 9.82
C GLY A 60 10.57 13.02 10.29
N TYR A 61 10.55 12.13 9.31
CA TYR A 61 10.48 10.69 9.49
C TYR A 61 11.54 9.98 8.68
N ARG A 62 12.03 8.84 9.16
CA ARG A 62 12.90 7.95 8.40
C ARG A 62 12.25 6.58 8.28
N VAL A 63 12.31 6.01 7.08
CA VAL A 63 11.70 4.73 6.74
C VAL A 63 12.78 3.68 6.60
N TYR A 64 12.48 2.49 7.10
CA TYR A 64 13.39 1.36 7.17
C TYR A 64 12.80 0.11 6.54
N VAL A 65 13.67 -0.74 6.01
CA VAL A 65 13.33 -2.05 5.45
C VAL A 65 14.21 -3.14 6.05
N ALA A 66 13.63 -4.29 6.34
CA ALA A 66 14.33 -5.49 6.77
C ALA A 66 13.86 -6.74 5.99
N PRO A 67 14.70 -7.80 5.93
CA PRO A 67 14.31 -9.10 5.37
C PRO A 67 13.59 -10.02 6.39
N CYS A 68 13.35 -9.53 7.62
CA CYS A 68 12.84 -10.32 8.75
C CYS A 68 12.03 -9.41 9.71
N PRO A 69 11.19 -9.97 10.60
CA PRO A 69 10.27 -9.19 11.42
C PRO A 69 10.95 -8.36 12.51
N ARG A 70 11.79 -8.96 13.36
CA ARG A 70 12.61 -8.30 14.41
C ARG A 70 13.68 -9.28 14.91
N GLY A 71 14.65 -8.79 15.66
CA GLY A 71 15.65 -9.59 16.37
C GLY A 71 17.06 -9.05 16.23
N SER A 72 18.00 -9.56 17.02
CA SER A 72 19.42 -9.16 17.00
C SER A 72 20.07 -9.38 15.62
N ASP A 73 19.61 -10.39 14.89
CA ASP A 73 20.12 -10.74 13.57
C ASP A 73 19.31 -10.08 12.44
N CYS A 74 18.38 -9.20 12.79
CA CYS A 74 17.45 -8.55 11.87
C CYS A 74 17.70 -7.05 11.77
N ALA A 75 18.61 -6.66 10.88
CA ALA A 75 18.96 -5.26 10.68
C ALA A 75 17.94 -4.56 9.78
N TYR A 76 17.19 -3.62 10.38
CA TYR A 76 16.42 -2.63 9.64
C TYR A 76 17.37 -1.58 9.05
N GLN A 77 17.37 -1.47 7.73
CA GLN A 77 18.22 -0.54 6.99
C GLN A 77 17.39 0.67 6.54
N PRO A 78 17.88 1.91 6.72
CA PRO A 78 17.17 3.09 6.28
C PRO A 78 17.15 3.16 4.76
N VAL A 79 15.98 3.44 4.20
CA VAL A 79 15.77 3.58 2.74
C VAL A 79 15.50 5.02 2.31
N GLY A 80 15.15 5.89 3.25
CA GLY A 80 15.00 7.32 3.01
C GLY A 80 14.29 8.05 4.14
N SER A 81 14.14 9.36 3.95
CA SER A 81 13.45 10.26 4.89
C SER A 81 12.43 11.13 4.16
N THR A 82 11.43 11.61 4.91
CA THR A 82 10.37 12.50 4.40
C THR A 82 9.84 13.38 5.53
N THR A 83 9.30 14.54 5.20
CA THR A 83 8.55 15.39 6.15
C THR A 83 7.04 15.09 6.13
N GLY A 84 6.56 14.35 5.13
CA GLY A 84 5.17 13.91 5.05
C GLY A 84 4.93 12.63 5.84
N THR A 85 3.67 12.19 5.90
CA THR A 85 3.24 10.98 6.62
C THR A 85 3.10 9.75 5.71
N SER A 86 3.82 9.77 4.58
CA SER A 86 3.87 8.65 3.65
C SER A 86 5.19 8.61 2.91
N PHE A 87 5.60 7.40 2.51
CA PHE A 87 6.83 7.17 1.77
C PHE A 87 6.69 5.95 0.85
N ARG A 88 7.15 6.08 -0.40
CA ARG A 88 7.23 4.96 -1.34
C ARG A 88 8.60 4.31 -1.26
N VAL A 89 8.65 3.06 -0.81
CA VAL A 89 9.84 2.22 -0.91
C VAL A 89 9.81 1.55 -2.27
N SER A 90 10.77 1.86 -3.15
CA SER A 90 10.84 1.34 -4.52
C SER A 90 12.07 0.48 -4.74
N GLY A 91 12.10 -0.27 -5.86
CA GLY A 91 13.22 -1.17 -6.19
C GLY A 91 13.19 -2.47 -5.40
N LEU A 92 12.03 -2.85 -4.88
CA LEU A 92 11.82 -4.13 -4.22
C LEU A 92 11.66 -5.24 -5.26
N LEU A 93 11.93 -6.48 -4.85
CA LEU A 93 11.72 -7.65 -5.69
C LEU A 93 10.32 -8.21 -5.46
N ASN A 94 9.60 -8.46 -6.55
CA ASN A 94 8.31 -9.13 -6.48
C ASN A 94 8.44 -10.56 -5.95
N GLY A 95 7.49 -11.00 -5.13
CA GLY A 95 7.49 -12.32 -4.50
C GLY A 95 8.42 -12.45 -3.30
N VAL A 96 9.09 -11.37 -2.88
CA VAL A 96 9.98 -11.36 -1.71
C VAL A 96 9.37 -10.51 -0.60
N THR A 97 8.93 -11.16 0.48
CA THR A 97 8.40 -10.47 1.65
C THR A 97 9.45 -9.59 2.29
N ARG A 98 9.09 -8.34 2.56
CA ARG A 98 9.91 -7.35 3.26
C ARG A 98 9.16 -6.80 4.44
N TYR A 99 9.91 -6.35 5.44
CA TYR A 99 9.38 -5.77 6.65
C TYR A 99 9.71 -4.29 6.72
N PHE A 100 8.78 -3.49 7.22
CA PHE A 100 8.84 -2.04 7.18
C PHE A 100 8.73 -1.46 8.59
N GLY A 101 9.37 -0.33 8.79
CA GLY A 101 9.29 0.43 10.04
C GLY A 101 9.60 1.90 9.81
N VAL A 102 9.12 2.74 10.70
CA VAL A 102 9.28 4.20 10.61
C VAL A 102 9.74 4.74 11.96
N THR A 103 10.70 5.66 11.95
CA THR A 103 11.08 6.49 13.10
C THR A 103 10.69 7.94 12.83
N ALA A 104 10.56 8.72 13.88
CA ALA A 104 10.45 10.18 13.82
C ALA A 104 11.76 10.79 14.35
N TYR A 105 12.18 11.92 13.79
CA TYR A 105 13.32 12.66 14.30
C TYR A 105 12.99 14.15 14.46
N ASP A 106 13.56 14.77 15.48
CA ASP A 106 13.36 16.19 15.80
C ASP A 106 14.38 17.12 15.09
N ARG A 107 14.26 18.43 15.35
CA ARG A 107 15.18 19.46 14.81
C ARG A 107 16.58 19.41 15.41
N HIS A 108 16.79 18.68 16.50
CA HIS A 108 18.07 18.52 17.20
C HIS A 108 18.76 17.19 16.86
N GLY A 109 18.14 16.37 16.01
CA GLY A 109 18.63 15.08 15.54
C GLY A 109 18.33 13.91 16.48
N ASN A 110 17.49 14.07 17.49
CA ASN A 110 17.04 12.95 18.32
C ASN A 110 16.04 12.12 17.53
N GLU A 111 16.32 10.84 17.40
CA GLU A 111 15.52 9.89 16.63
C GLU A 111 14.80 8.94 17.58
N SER A 112 13.51 8.69 17.32
CA SER A 112 12.69 7.80 18.12
C SER A 112 13.02 6.33 17.87
N GLU A 113 12.52 5.47 18.75
CA GLU A 113 12.48 4.03 18.48
C GLU A 113 11.65 3.74 17.22
N LEU A 114 11.93 2.60 16.58
CA LEU A 114 11.18 2.14 15.41
C LEU A 114 9.71 1.89 15.79
N SER A 115 8.79 2.18 14.87
CA SER A 115 7.36 1.88 15.02
C SER A 115 7.11 0.45 15.54
N GLU A 116 6.19 0.32 16.50
CA GLU A 116 5.93 -0.92 17.24
C GLU A 116 5.25 -2.02 16.41
N ASP A 117 4.53 -1.67 15.34
CA ASP A 117 3.85 -2.65 14.49
C ASP A 117 4.86 -3.43 13.61
N ILE A 118 4.68 -4.76 13.52
CA ILE A 118 5.39 -5.58 12.53
C ILE A 118 4.59 -5.49 11.23
N LEU A 119 5.12 -4.73 10.28
CA LEU A 119 4.51 -4.54 8.98
C LEU A 119 5.31 -5.29 7.94
N PHE A 120 4.63 -6.08 7.12
CA PHE A 120 5.24 -6.77 6.00
C PHE A 120 4.35 -6.68 4.77
N ASP A 121 4.99 -6.76 3.62
CA ASP A 121 4.34 -6.90 2.32
C ASP A 121 5.24 -7.69 1.38
N THR A 122 4.61 -8.35 0.42
CA THR A 122 5.25 -9.06 -0.69
C THR A 122 4.86 -8.36 -1.99
N PRO A 123 5.75 -7.49 -2.52
CA PRO A 123 5.54 -6.80 -3.81
C PRO A 123 5.22 -7.78 -4.91
N ARG A 124 4.50 -7.33 -5.92
CA ARG A 124 3.99 -8.20 -6.98
C ARG A 124 3.64 -7.41 -8.24
N PRO A 125 3.76 -8.01 -9.43
CA PRO A 125 3.36 -7.35 -10.67
C PRO A 125 1.87 -7.00 -10.67
N GLU A 126 1.57 -5.85 -11.26
CA GLU A 126 0.21 -5.39 -11.52
C GLU A 126 0.09 -4.70 -12.88
N GLY A 127 -1.14 -4.58 -13.38
CA GLY A 127 -1.38 -3.83 -14.60
C GLY A 127 -2.84 -3.41 -14.75
N PHE A 128 -3.06 -2.46 -15.66
CA PHE A 128 -4.34 -1.75 -15.77
C PHE A 128 -4.89 -1.79 -17.19
N GLY A 129 -6.21 -1.78 -17.31
CA GLY A 129 -6.90 -1.65 -18.60
C GLY A 129 -6.62 -2.78 -19.61
N ARG A 130 -6.34 -4.00 -19.14
CA ARG A 130 -6.25 -5.18 -20.00
C ARG A 130 -7.64 -5.51 -20.54
N SER A 131 -7.72 -6.04 -21.76
CA SER A 131 -9.00 -6.39 -22.37
C SER A 131 -8.94 -7.76 -23.00
N LEU A 132 -10.01 -8.54 -22.78
CA LEU A 132 -10.25 -9.81 -23.45
C LEU A 132 -11.49 -9.72 -24.34
N VAL A 133 -11.46 -10.43 -25.47
CA VAL A 133 -12.61 -10.62 -26.36
C VAL A 133 -13.34 -11.92 -26.04
N ASN A 134 -14.62 -11.99 -26.37
CA ASN A 134 -15.44 -13.18 -26.17
C ASN A 134 -14.85 -14.40 -26.89
N PHE A 135 -14.52 -15.46 -26.14
CA PHE A 135 -13.89 -16.68 -26.69
C PHE A 135 -14.75 -17.38 -27.75
N LEU A 136 -16.08 -17.21 -27.70
CA LEU A 136 -17.00 -17.77 -28.70
C LEU A 136 -16.91 -17.08 -30.06
N ASP A 137 -16.44 -15.83 -30.08
CA ASP A 137 -16.31 -15.03 -31.30
C ASP A 137 -14.88 -15.11 -31.87
N GLN A 138 -13.86 -15.20 -31.01
CA GLN A 138 -12.46 -15.20 -31.39
C GLN A 138 -11.56 -15.87 -30.34
N ASP A 139 -10.71 -16.81 -30.78
CA ASP A 139 -9.76 -17.48 -29.89
C ASP A 139 -8.68 -16.51 -29.37
N ALA A 140 -7.94 -15.86 -30.28
CA ALA A 140 -6.81 -15.02 -29.90
C ALA A 140 -7.30 -13.78 -29.15
N GLY A 141 -6.73 -13.55 -27.97
CA GLY A 141 -7.07 -12.42 -27.11
C GLY A 141 -8.29 -12.64 -26.23
N SER A 142 -8.74 -13.88 -26.08
CA SER A 142 -9.83 -14.24 -25.16
C SER A 142 -9.35 -14.83 -23.83
N GLY A 143 -8.08 -15.23 -23.74
CA GLY A 143 -7.45 -15.76 -22.53
C GLY A 143 -6.40 -14.82 -21.92
N TYR A 144 -6.10 -15.03 -20.65
CA TYR A 144 -5.09 -14.30 -19.90
C TYR A 144 -4.19 -15.25 -19.09
N ASP A 145 -2.88 -15.00 -19.14
CA ASP A 145 -1.86 -15.64 -18.31
C ASP A 145 -1.26 -14.56 -17.39
N PHE A 146 -1.46 -14.72 -16.07
CA PHE A 146 -0.97 -13.76 -15.08
C PHE A 146 0.55 -13.79 -14.93
N SER A 147 1.18 -14.95 -15.11
CA SER A 147 2.61 -15.15 -14.91
C SER A 147 3.46 -14.39 -15.93
N THR A 148 2.95 -14.24 -17.14
CA THR A 148 3.59 -13.50 -18.25
C THR A 148 2.88 -12.19 -18.57
N ALA A 149 1.80 -11.86 -17.85
CA ALA A 149 0.92 -10.73 -18.10
C ALA A 149 0.35 -10.69 -19.53
N ALA A 150 0.19 -11.84 -20.16
CA ALA A 150 -0.09 -11.97 -21.58
C ALA A 150 -1.59 -12.14 -21.87
N VAL A 151 -2.06 -11.45 -22.90
CA VAL A 151 -3.36 -11.70 -23.53
C VAL A 151 -3.13 -12.70 -24.65
N GLN A 152 -3.77 -13.86 -24.58
CA GLN A 152 -3.47 -15.03 -25.40
C GLN A 152 -4.74 -15.78 -25.81
N ARG A 153 -4.61 -17.00 -26.38
CA ARG A 153 -5.80 -17.80 -26.72
C ARG A 153 -6.39 -18.44 -25.46
N TRP A 154 -7.70 -18.57 -25.39
CA TRP A 154 -8.33 -19.22 -24.23
C TRP A 154 -7.91 -20.68 -24.03
N ASP A 155 -7.52 -21.36 -25.12
CA ASP A 155 -7.14 -22.78 -25.14
C ASP A 155 -5.63 -23.03 -25.04
N ASP A 156 -4.81 -21.97 -24.87
CA ASP A 156 -3.40 -22.13 -24.57
C ASP A 156 -3.21 -22.76 -23.19
N SER A 157 -2.25 -23.68 -23.06
CA SER A 157 -2.05 -24.45 -21.82
C SER A 157 -1.59 -23.62 -20.62
N SER A 158 -1.14 -22.38 -20.83
CA SER A 158 -0.78 -21.45 -19.75
C SER A 158 -1.89 -20.44 -19.41
N THR A 159 -3.06 -20.55 -20.03
CA THR A 159 -4.16 -19.62 -19.77
C THR A 159 -4.75 -19.87 -18.40
N ASP A 160 -4.70 -18.87 -17.52
CA ASP A 160 -5.28 -18.94 -16.18
C ASP A 160 -6.77 -18.62 -16.17
N MET A 161 -7.22 -17.72 -17.06
CA MET A 161 -8.62 -17.33 -17.17
C MET A 161 -8.98 -16.90 -18.59
N PHE A 162 -10.26 -17.03 -18.97
CA PHE A 162 -10.76 -16.59 -20.27
C PHE A 162 -12.18 -16.05 -20.21
N PHE A 163 -12.46 -15.08 -21.07
CA PHE A 163 -13.69 -14.30 -21.05
C PHE A 163 -14.73 -14.83 -22.03
N GLY A 164 -15.97 -14.98 -21.57
CA GLY A 164 -17.10 -15.38 -22.40
C GLY A 164 -18.35 -14.51 -22.21
N TYR A 165 -19.13 -14.43 -23.28
CA TYR A 165 -20.42 -13.76 -23.31
C TYR A 165 -21.42 -14.56 -24.15
N ASN A 166 -22.58 -14.88 -23.58
CA ASN A 166 -23.60 -15.73 -24.22
C ASN A 166 -24.78 -14.96 -24.83
N GLY A 167 -24.68 -13.64 -24.95
CA GLY A 167 -25.79 -12.77 -25.36
C GLY A 167 -26.60 -12.18 -24.21
N SER A 168 -26.32 -12.56 -22.96
CA SER A 168 -26.99 -11.98 -21.79
C SER A 168 -26.06 -11.81 -20.59
N VAL A 169 -25.17 -12.75 -20.35
CA VAL A 169 -24.30 -12.78 -19.16
C VAL A 169 -22.84 -12.69 -19.60
N TYR A 170 -22.10 -11.78 -18.97
CA TYR A 170 -20.65 -11.71 -19.04
C TYR A 170 -20.08 -12.66 -18.00
N GLN A 171 -19.15 -13.52 -18.38
CA GLN A 171 -18.57 -14.51 -17.47
C GLN A 171 -17.06 -14.61 -17.66
N MET A 172 -16.36 -14.85 -16.55
CA MET A 172 -14.98 -15.33 -16.58
C MET A 172 -14.98 -16.81 -16.26
N PHE A 173 -14.24 -17.57 -17.05
CA PHE A 173 -14.02 -18.99 -16.89
C PHE A 173 -12.55 -19.24 -16.56
N VAL A 174 -12.29 -20.34 -15.87
CA VAL A 174 -10.95 -20.83 -15.57
C VAL A 174 -10.82 -22.31 -15.93
N PRO A 175 -9.59 -22.81 -16.20
CA PRO A 175 -9.32 -24.24 -16.36
C PRO A 175 -9.71 -25.07 -15.12
N LEU A 176 -9.74 -26.40 -15.26
CA LEU A 176 -10.18 -27.32 -14.20
C LEU A 176 -9.27 -27.36 -12.96
N ASP A 177 -8.00 -26.97 -13.13
CA ASP A 177 -6.97 -26.91 -12.09
C ASP A 177 -6.74 -25.49 -11.56
N VAL A 178 -7.64 -24.56 -11.89
CA VAL A 178 -7.65 -23.18 -11.42
C VAL A 178 -8.98 -22.90 -10.73
N ASP A 179 -8.94 -22.14 -9.64
CA ASP A 179 -10.13 -21.72 -8.91
C ASP A 179 -10.38 -20.22 -9.09
N ILE A 180 -11.65 -19.81 -9.05
CA ILE A 180 -12.06 -18.41 -9.15
C ILE A 180 -13.19 -18.07 -8.16
N GLN A 181 -13.18 -16.87 -7.62
CA GLN A 181 -14.23 -16.35 -6.74
C GLN A 181 -14.51 -14.86 -7.01
N ASP A 182 -15.79 -14.47 -6.95
CA ASP A 182 -16.21 -13.06 -6.85
C ASP A 182 -16.00 -12.55 -5.41
N ALA A 183 -15.14 -11.55 -5.24
CA ALA A 183 -14.87 -10.89 -3.96
C ALA A 183 -15.80 -9.69 -3.70
N GLY A 184 -16.70 -9.40 -4.61
CA GLY A 184 -17.72 -8.36 -4.52
C GLY A 184 -17.28 -7.00 -5.03
N TYR A 185 -18.17 -6.02 -4.85
CA TYR A 185 -17.96 -4.66 -5.31
C TYR A 185 -16.78 -3.97 -4.62
N ALA A 186 -15.94 -3.31 -5.43
CA ALA A 186 -14.73 -2.66 -5.01
C ALA A 186 -14.50 -1.32 -5.72
N ARG A 187 -14.03 -0.32 -4.98
CA ARG A 187 -13.68 1.00 -5.55
C ARG A 187 -12.34 1.00 -6.29
N SER A 188 -11.47 0.03 -6.00
CA SER A 188 -10.16 -0.13 -6.62
C SER A 188 -9.75 -1.60 -6.58
N LEU A 189 -8.75 -1.97 -7.40
CA LEU A 189 -8.12 -3.29 -7.37
C LEU A 189 -7.66 -3.67 -5.95
N ASP A 190 -7.28 -2.66 -5.17
CA ASP A 190 -6.82 -2.73 -3.79
C ASP A 190 -7.91 -2.97 -2.74
N ALA A 191 -9.14 -3.33 -3.10
CA ALA A 191 -10.12 -3.70 -2.06
C ALA A 191 -9.89 -5.10 -1.47
N VAL A 192 -9.16 -5.97 -2.17
CA VAL A 192 -8.91 -7.36 -1.77
C VAL A 192 -7.50 -7.50 -1.21
N ASP A 193 -7.43 -7.76 0.10
CA ASP A 193 -6.19 -7.88 0.89
C ASP A 193 -5.60 -9.29 0.86
N PHE A 194 -6.44 -10.32 0.93
CA PHE A 194 -5.98 -11.71 0.93
C PHE A 194 -6.89 -12.58 0.09
N ALA A 195 -6.31 -13.60 -0.54
CA ALA A 195 -7.09 -14.67 -1.11
C ALA A 195 -7.91 -15.38 -0.02
N PRO A 196 -9.15 -15.77 -0.31
CA PRO A 196 -9.98 -16.51 0.63
C PRO A 196 -9.40 -17.92 0.86
N SER A 197 -9.72 -18.54 1.99
CA SER A 197 -9.40 -19.95 2.23
C SER A 197 -10.42 -20.93 1.62
N GLY A 198 -11.48 -20.43 0.98
CA GLY A 198 -12.54 -21.24 0.39
C GLY A 198 -13.69 -20.42 -0.19
N GLY A 199 -14.76 -21.11 -0.60
CA GLY A 199 -15.88 -20.49 -1.31
C GLY A 199 -15.62 -20.28 -2.81
N TRP A 200 -14.65 -21.00 -3.36
CA TRP A 200 -14.34 -21.03 -4.78
C TRP A 200 -15.54 -21.50 -5.60
N SER A 201 -15.67 -20.98 -6.83
CA SER A 201 -16.77 -21.32 -7.72
C SER A 201 -16.72 -22.80 -8.11
N PRO A 202 -17.73 -23.60 -7.77
CA PRO A 202 -17.75 -25.03 -8.12
C PRO A 202 -17.81 -25.30 -9.64
N SER A 203 -18.19 -24.30 -10.44
CA SER A 203 -18.28 -24.42 -11.90
C SER A 203 -17.01 -23.97 -12.63
N GLY A 204 -16.00 -23.45 -11.93
CA GLY A 204 -14.84 -22.81 -12.57
C GLY A 204 -15.24 -21.56 -13.35
N SER A 205 -16.33 -20.89 -12.95
CA SER A 205 -16.78 -19.67 -13.62
C SER A 205 -17.52 -18.72 -12.68
N VAL A 206 -17.49 -17.43 -13.00
CA VAL A 206 -18.19 -16.36 -12.28
C VAL A 206 -18.88 -15.42 -13.27
N GLU A 207 -20.01 -14.87 -12.87
CA GLU A 207 -20.60 -13.72 -13.58
C GLU A 207 -19.73 -12.49 -13.34
N LEU A 208 -19.52 -11.70 -14.40
CA LEU A 208 -18.78 -10.46 -14.34
C LEU A 208 -19.72 -9.27 -14.18
N ILE A 209 -19.41 -8.45 -13.19
CA ILE A 209 -20.10 -7.22 -12.83
C ILE A 209 -19.08 -6.08 -12.82
N ASP A 210 -19.44 -4.96 -13.43
CA ASP A 210 -18.60 -3.77 -13.44
C ASP A 210 -18.29 -3.29 -12.01
N GLY A 211 -17.01 -3.02 -11.76
CA GLY A 211 -16.50 -2.59 -10.47
C GLY A 211 -16.32 -3.69 -9.42
N HIS A 212 -16.61 -4.96 -9.71
CA HIS A 212 -16.28 -6.07 -8.81
C HIS A 212 -14.81 -6.48 -8.91
N CYS A 213 -14.28 -6.96 -7.78
CA CYS A 213 -12.99 -7.66 -7.72
C CYS A 213 -13.22 -9.16 -7.67
N TYR A 214 -12.30 -9.90 -8.25
CA TYR A 214 -12.30 -11.36 -8.30
C TYR A 214 -10.93 -11.86 -7.88
N VAL A 215 -10.89 -13.05 -7.30
CA VAL A 215 -9.66 -13.74 -6.91
C VAL A 215 -9.54 -15.02 -7.72
N VAL A 216 -8.33 -15.31 -8.18
CA VAL A 216 -7.98 -16.52 -8.92
C VAL A 216 -6.88 -17.25 -8.15
N TRP A 217 -7.00 -18.56 -7.96
CA TRP A 217 -5.93 -19.43 -7.46
C TRP A 217 -5.46 -20.29 -8.63
N THR A 218 -4.27 -19.99 -9.14
CA THR A 218 -3.71 -20.57 -10.36
C THR A 218 -3.14 -21.96 -10.10
N ALA A 219 -3.03 -22.75 -11.16
CA ALA A 219 -2.63 -24.16 -11.11
C ALA A 219 -1.22 -24.39 -10.52
N ASP A 220 -0.37 -23.36 -10.54
CA ASP A 220 0.97 -23.37 -9.99
C ASP A 220 1.06 -22.89 -8.53
N ASP A 221 -0.08 -22.91 -7.82
CA ASP A 221 -0.27 -22.50 -6.42
C ASP A 221 0.07 -21.02 -6.18
N ARG A 222 -0.42 -20.13 -7.05
CA ARG A 222 -0.28 -18.67 -6.87
C ARG A 222 -1.64 -18.00 -6.88
N TYR A 223 -1.69 -16.80 -6.32
CA TYR A 223 -2.93 -16.05 -6.22
C TYR A 223 -2.88 -14.81 -7.09
N ALA A 224 -3.93 -14.62 -7.86
CA ALA A 224 -4.16 -13.41 -8.64
C ALA A 224 -5.44 -12.73 -8.18
N LYS A 225 -5.58 -11.46 -8.55
CA LYS A 225 -6.87 -10.77 -8.50
C LYS A 225 -7.05 -9.95 -9.75
N PHE A 226 -8.29 -9.71 -10.12
CA PHE A 226 -8.61 -8.70 -11.11
C PHE A 226 -9.84 -7.90 -10.71
N ARG A 227 -9.92 -6.67 -11.20
CA ARG A 227 -11.10 -5.82 -11.05
C ARG A 227 -11.66 -5.51 -12.42
N VAL A 228 -12.95 -5.79 -12.64
CA VAL A 228 -13.63 -5.37 -13.85
C VAL A 228 -13.80 -3.85 -13.82
N THR A 229 -13.33 -3.18 -14.87
CA THR A 229 -13.41 -1.73 -15.04
C THR A 229 -14.36 -1.29 -16.15
N ASP A 230 -14.67 -2.20 -17.08
CA ASP A 230 -15.69 -2.00 -18.10
C ASP A 230 -16.19 -3.33 -18.66
N LEU A 231 -17.46 -3.37 -19.08
CA LEU A 231 -18.08 -4.48 -19.81
C LEU A 231 -18.73 -3.93 -21.08
N VAL A 232 -18.16 -4.31 -22.22
CA VAL A 232 -18.54 -3.77 -23.52
C VAL A 232 -19.40 -4.78 -24.27
N ALA A 233 -20.65 -4.38 -24.56
CA ALA A 233 -21.58 -5.16 -25.36
C ALA A 233 -21.07 -5.33 -26.81
N PRO A 234 -21.39 -6.46 -27.47
CA PRO A 234 -20.98 -6.67 -28.86
C PRO A 234 -21.64 -5.65 -29.79
N GLN A 235 -20.92 -5.28 -30.85
CA GLN A 235 -21.42 -4.42 -31.92
C GLN A 235 -21.21 -5.12 -33.27
N LEU A 236 -21.79 -4.60 -34.35
CA LEU A 236 -21.62 -5.20 -35.67
C LEU A 236 -20.13 -5.26 -36.04
N GLY A 237 -19.59 -6.47 -36.20
CA GLY A 237 -18.18 -6.71 -36.51
C GLY A 237 -17.22 -6.46 -35.33
N GLN A 238 -17.71 -6.38 -34.10
CA GLN A 238 -16.91 -6.23 -32.88
C GLN A 238 -17.45 -7.17 -31.78
N PRO A 239 -16.63 -8.11 -31.27
CA PRO A 239 -17.07 -9.03 -30.22
C PRO A 239 -17.32 -8.27 -28.91
N ALA A 240 -18.04 -8.93 -28.00
CA ALA A 240 -18.13 -8.44 -26.62
C ALA A 240 -16.74 -8.42 -25.98
N ARG A 241 -16.51 -7.51 -25.02
CA ARG A 241 -15.22 -7.39 -24.32
C ARG A 241 -15.41 -7.14 -22.83
N VAL A 242 -14.44 -7.61 -22.05
CA VAL A 242 -14.18 -7.15 -20.68
C VAL A 242 -12.94 -6.25 -20.69
N VAL A 243 -12.93 -5.24 -19.83
CA VAL A 243 -11.72 -4.48 -19.46
C VAL A 243 -11.49 -4.66 -17.96
N PHE A 244 -10.24 -4.88 -17.56
CA PHE A 244 -9.88 -5.16 -16.17
C PHE A 244 -8.47 -4.70 -15.80
N ASP A 245 -8.30 -4.46 -14.51
CA ASP A 245 -7.01 -4.29 -13.84
C ASP A 245 -6.64 -5.59 -13.12
N TRP A 246 -5.36 -5.88 -12.88
CA TRP A 246 -4.92 -7.16 -12.33
C TRP A 246 -3.70 -7.07 -11.40
N ALA A 247 -3.75 -7.91 -10.37
CA ALA A 247 -2.77 -8.33 -9.37
C ALA A 247 -2.20 -9.74 -9.58
N TYR A 248 -0.89 -10.03 -9.51
CA TYR A 248 -0.42 -11.45 -9.47
C TYR A 248 0.69 -11.71 -8.46
N GLN A 249 0.41 -12.49 -7.41
CA GLN A 249 1.39 -12.86 -6.39
C GLN A 249 2.36 -13.93 -6.91
N THR A 250 3.62 -13.56 -7.11
CA THR A 250 4.64 -14.47 -7.67
C THR A 250 5.21 -15.46 -6.65
N ALA A 251 5.00 -15.24 -5.35
CA ALA A 251 5.35 -16.19 -4.31
C ALA A 251 4.28 -17.29 -4.19
N ALA A 252 4.64 -18.54 -4.52
CA ALA A 252 3.74 -19.68 -4.39
C ALA A 252 3.24 -19.84 -2.94
N GLY A 253 1.95 -20.17 -2.81
CA GLY A 253 1.25 -20.37 -1.55
C GLY A 253 1.05 -19.09 -0.73
N ASN A 254 1.50 -17.92 -1.21
CA ASN A 254 1.31 -16.65 -0.49
C ASN A 254 -0.05 -16.04 -0.88
N PRO A 255 -1.04 -15.99 0.03
CA PRO A 255 -2.36 -15.43 -0.28
C PRO A 255 -2.39 -13.90 -0.20
N GLU A 256 -1.27 -13.23 0.08
CA GLU A 256 -1.21 -11.77 0.20
C GLU A 256 -1.51 -11.11 -1.14
N LEU A 257 -2.69 -10.47 -1.16
CA LEU A 257 -3.21 -9.72 -2.29
C LEU A 257 -3.32 -8.21 -2.02
N ARG A 258 -2.94 -7.73 -0.83
CA ARG A 258 -2.67 -6.34 -0.42
C ARG A 258 -2.50 -6.31 1.11
N ALA A 259 -1.72 -5.36 1.64
CA ALA A 259 -1.65 -5.14 3.07
C ALA A 259 -2.92 -4.53 3.72
N ARG A 260 -3.14 -4.95 4.96
CA ARG A 260 -4.24 -4.46 5.81
C ARG A 260 -4.13 -2.94 5.99
N PRO A 261 -5.22 -2.17 5.84
CA PRO A 261 -5.35 -0.92 6.57
C PRO A 261 -5.22 -1.27 8.05
N ALA A 262 -4.19 -0.75 8.73
CA ALA A 262 -4.19 -0.76 10.19
C ALA A 262 -5.52 -0.15 10.61
N ARG A 263 -6.37 -0.91 11.31
CA ARG A 263 -7.59 -0.33 11.87
C ARG A 263 -7.13 0.81 12.76
N GLY A 264 -7.34 2.05 12.32
CA GLY A 264 -7.27 3.19 13.21
C GLY A 264 -8.11 2.89 14.44
N ALA A 265 -7.66 3.32 15.61
CA ALA A 265 -8.44 3.29 16.84
C ALA A 265 -9.71 4.14 16.66
N GLY A 266 -10.72 3.54 16.03
CA GLY A 266 -12.02 4.10 15.72
C GLY A 266 -13.01 2.96 15.83
N GLY A 267 -13.83 3.02 16.87
CA GLY A 267 -14.72 1.93 17.29
C GLY A 267 -15.54 1.37 16.14
N ARG A 268 -15.77 0.05 16.20
CA ARG A 268 -16.84 -0.60 15.45
C ARG A 268 -18.13 0.22 15.61
N PRO A 269 -18.87 0.57 14.55
CA PRO A 269 -20.25 0.98 14.77
C PRO A 269 -20.95 -0.18 15.47
N LEU A 270 -21.48 0.09 16.66
CA LEU A 270 -22.42 -0.79 17.32
C LEU A 270 -23.61 -0.94 16.38
N ALA A 271 -23.63 -2.03 15.62
CA ALA A 271 -24.86 -2.48 14.99
C ALA A 271 -25.82 -2.90 16.11
N TRP A 272 -27.08 -2.48 15.99
CA TRP A 272 -28.26 -2.73 16.81
C TRP A 272 -28.65 -1.69 17.87
N VAL A 273 -29.43 -0.68 17.43
CA VAL A 273 -30.66 -0.14 18.07
C VAL A 273 -31.44 0.57 16.92
N ARG A 274 -32.63 0.20 16.45
CA ARG A 274 -33.77 -0.62 16.91
C ARG A 274 -34.22 -1.59 15.82
#